data_AF-A0A8I1MX35-F1
#
_entry.id   AF-A0A8I1MX35-F1
#
_cell.length_a   1.000
_cell.length_b   1.000
_cell.length_c   1.000
_cell.angle_alpha   90.00
_cell.angle_beta   90.00
_cell.angle_gamma   90.00
#
_symmetry.space_group_name_H-M   'P 1'
#
loop_
_entity.id
_entity.type
_entity.pdbx_description
1 polymer ?
#
loop_
_entity_poly.entity_id
_entity_poly.type
_entity_poly.pdbx_seq_one_letter_code
_entity_poly.pdbx_strand_id
1 'polypeptide(L)'
;MNDLLRPLFNLLPGMWDRRWVGLLTAWVIMALGGIGVAMFHERYMASARVYVDTQTLLKPLMQGLTVQPNIDDQVAMVARTLLARPNLERLVREKHLAVDDGQPESVNRTVDQLLKSIKLGINARENLYSVSYVNSDPQVALGVVKDLVNMFLTSGIGGKQQDTQQALNFLDTQVADYGRQLSAAEQKLKDFKTQHPGYSGAANVDYYTRVNQASDQLSQLQGQLSAAIAARNAISGQMRGESPTISVTSPYMAAAAGPAAPGVPASVLDVDRRIQEQRARLDDLLQRYTNDYPDVISARQTLARLEAERKSRLKAAAEHPAQAAEQAPMAANTISTANPAYQQLRVQVAQADANVASLQAQVGEAQARLAELRSQANKMPALDQQYAELMRGYDVIRKSYDDLVARRQSAGLTQSVDASSQLAVFRVVDPPRVEQRPLFPSKPMLIALLVFFALACGVAASFIVSQIMPTYHSPRHLRETIDRPVLGSISLLNSPEILSHDKRNNMNLALGIAGLVLIGLLWAIWAHFTRQPGV
;
A
#
# COMPACT_ATOMS: atom_id res chain seq x y z
N MET A 1 34.83 -38.83 73.07
CA MET A 1 35.45 -37.67 72.39
C MET A 1 36.94 -37.50 72.69
N ASN A 2 37.49 -38.12 73.75
CA ASN A 2 38.92 -38.01 74.11
C ASN A 2 39.87 -38.94 73.33
N ASP A 3 39.38 -39.91 72.57
CA ASP A 3 40.25 -40.82 71.77
C ASP A 3 40.63 -40.28 70.39
N LEU A 4 39.86 -39.35 69.81
CA LEU A 4 40.21 -38.71 68.53
C LEU A 4 41.28 -37.62 68.69
N LEU A 5 41.41 -37.02 69.87
CA LEU A 5 42.40 -35.97 70.16
C LEU A 5 43.76 -36.54 70.58
N ARG A 6 43.82 -37.78 71.08
CA ARG A 6 45.05 -38.47 71.49
C ARG A 6 46.12 -38.59 70.39
N PRO A 7 45.80 -39.02 69.14
CA PRO A 7 46.81 -39.08 68.09
C PRO A 7 47.35 -37.70 67.71
N LEU A 8 46.52 -36.66 67.77
CA LEU A 8 46.91 -35.27 67.49
C LEU A 8 47.94 -34.72 68.49
N PHE A 9 47.77 -34.99 69.78
CA PHE A 9 48.73 -34.59 70.82
C PHE A 9 50.06 -35.34 70.75
N ASN A 10 50.10 -36.54 70.15
CA ASN A 10 51.34 -37.30 69.96
C ASN A 10 52.11 -36.88 68.71
N LEU A 11 51.43 -36.35 67.68
CA LEU A 11 52.06 -35.92 66.43
C LEU A 11 52.65 -34.50 66.52
N LEU A 12 52.04 -33.62 67.32
CA LEU A 12 52.47 -32.23 67.51
C LEU A 12 53.92 -32.09 68.01
N PRO A 13 54.40 -32.83 69.02
CA PRO A 13 55.79 -32.77 69.47
C PRO A 13 56.80 -33.20 68.39
N GLY A 14 56.50 -34.28 67.67
CA GLY A 14 57.38 -34.77 66.59
C GLY A 14 57.45 -33.79 65.41
N MET A 15 56.34 -33.12 65.08
CA MET A 15 56.32 -32.03 64.11
C MET A 15 57.13 -30.81 64.59
N TRP A 16 57.12 -30.56 65.91
CA TRP A 16 57.84 -29.44 66.51
C TRP A 16 59.36 -29.64 66.50
N ASP A 17 59.85 -30.86 66.68
CA ASP A 17 61.29 -31.16 66.56
C ASP A 17 61.83 -30.89 65.14
N ARG A 18 61.00 -31.13 64.11
CA ARG A 18 61.36 -30.95 62.69
C ARG A 18 60.96 -29.60 62.10
N ARG A 19 60.56 -28.65 62.95
CA ARG A 19 60.11 -27.29 62.57
C ARG A 19 61.01 -26.53 61.60
N TRP A 20 62.34 -26.74 61.66
CA TRP A 20 63.29 -26.09 60.76
C TRP A 20 63.17 -26.58 59.31
N VAL A 21 62.78 -27.84 59.10
CA VAL A 21 62.52 -28.39 57.77
C VAL A 21 61.23 -27.80 57.19
N GLY A 22 60.19 -27.66 58.03
CA GLY A 22 58.97 -26.97 57.65
C GLY A 22 59.18 -25.49 57.30
N LEU A 23 60.04 -24.79 58.05
CA LEU A 23 60.39 -23.41 57.75
C LEU A 23 61.17 -23.29 56.42
N LEU A 24 62.19 -24.13 56.21
CA LEU A 24 62.99 -24.11 54.98
C LEU A 24 62.12 -24.37 53.74
N THR A 25 61.23 -25.37 53.80
CA THR A 25 60.32 -25.69 52.69
C THR A 25 59.33 -24.54 52.40
N ALA A 26 58.79 -23.88 53.43
CA ALA A 26 57.95 -22.71 53.25
C ALA A 26 58.71 -21.57 52.54
N TRP A 27 59.97 -21.31 52.92
CA TRP A 27 60.80 -20.30 52.27
C TRP A 27 61.13 -20.65 50.81
N VAL A 28 61.42 -21.91 50.50
CA VAL A 28 61.67 -22.36 49.12
C VAL A 28 60.43 -22.21 48.24
N ILE A 29 59.25 -22.58 48.76
CA ILE A 29 57.98 -22.43 48.03
C ILE A 29 57.64 -20.95 47.83
N MET A 30 57.88 -20.10 48.83
CA MET A 30 57.69 -18.66 48.71
C MET A 30 58.61 -18.07 47.63
N ALA A 31 59.88 -18.49 47.56
CA ALA A 31 60.82 -18.04 46.55
C ALA A 31 60.42 -18.49 45.13
N LEU A 32 60.10 -19.78 44.95
CA LEU A 32 59.71 -20.34 43.64
C LEU A 32 58.36 -19.80 43.16
N GLY A 33 57.36 -19.77 44.03
CA GLY A 33 56.06 -19.18 43.73
C GLY A 33 56.15 -17.66 43.49
N GLY A 34 57.09 -17.00 44.18
CA GLY A 34 57.41 -15.59 43.98
C GLY A 34 57.79 -15.28 42.53
N ILE A 35 58.68 -16.09 41.95
CA ILE A 35 59.10 -16.01 40.55
C ILE A 35 57.91 -16.23 39.61
N GLY A 36 57.07 -17.24 39.89
CA GLY A 36 55.89 -17.54 39.07
C GLY A 36 54.87 -16.40 39.01
N VAL A 37 54.56 -15.77 40.15
CA VAL A 37 53.65 -14.61 40.20
C VAL A 37 54.28 -13.38 39.55
N ALA A 38 55.61 -13.21 39.64
CA ALA A 38 56.31 -12.10 38.99
C ALA A 38 56.26 -12.18 37.45
N MET A 39 56.28 -13.40 36.88
CA MET A 39 56.13 -13.63 35.43
C MET A 39 54.69 -13.44 34.92
N PHE A 40 53.70 -13.42 35.80
CA PHE A 40 52.30 -13.26 35.41
C PHE A 40 51.99 -11.80 35.09
N HIS A 41 51.69 -11.53 33.82
CA HIS A 41 51.34 -10.19 33.33
C HIS A 41 49.86 -9.89 33.62
N GLU A 42 49.58 -8.68 34.09
CA GLU A 42 48.22 -8.23 34.36
C GLU A 42 47.49 -7.92 33.05
N ARG A 43 46.17 -8.11 33.02
CA ARG A 43 45.34 -7.82 31.83
C ARG A 43 44.33 -6.74 32.18
N TYR A 44 44.24 -5.73 31.33
CA TYR A 44 43.37 -4.58 31.46
C TYR A 44 42.22 -4.65 30.46
N MET A 45 41.03 -4.26 30.91
CA MET A 45 39.85 -4.15 30.06
C MET A 45 39.61 -2.70 29.68
N ALA A 46 39.48 -2.43 28.39
CA ALA A 46 38.88 -1.19 27.91
C ALA A 46 37.44 -1.48 27.48
N SER A 47 36.52 -0.60 27.84
CA SER A 47 35.13 -0.68 27.43
C SER A 47 34.59 0.68 26.98
N ALA A 48 33.67 0.64 26.00
CA ALA A 48 32.94 1.81 25.52
C ALA A 48 31.48 1.42 25.30
N ARG A 49 30.57 2.39 25.50
CA ARG A 49 29.14 2.20 25.24
C ARG A 49 28.63 3.25 24.26
N VAL A 50 28.02 2.78 23.19
CA VAL A 50 27.44 3.59 22.12
C VAL A 50 25.93 3.41 22.14
N TYR A 51 25.19 4.53 22.22
CA TYR A 51 23.75 4.53 22.02
C TYR A 51 23.44 4.77 20.56
N VAL A 52 22.52 3.97 20.02
CA VAL A 52 22.04 4.09 18.64
C VAL A 52 20.64 4.68 18.69
N ASP A 53 20.47 5.88 18.17
CA ASP A 53 19.15 6.47 18.02
C ASP A 53 18.42 5.79 16.85
N THR A 54 17.53 4.86 17.16
CA THR A 54 16.75 4.12 16.16
C THR A 54 15.51 4.89 15.68
N GLN A 55 15.29 6.12 16.16
CA GLN A 55 14.18 6.96 15.70
C GLN A 55 14.50 7.57 14.32
N THR A 56 14.43 6.74 13.29
CA THR A 56 14.54 7.21 11.91
C THR A 56 13.32 8.06 11.57
N LEU A 57 13.52 9.29 11.10
CA LEU A 57 12.47 10.15 10.54
C LEU A 57 11.76 9.51 9.32
N LEU A 58 12.30 8.41 8.78
CA LEU A 58 11.71 7.59 7.71
C LEU A 58 10.58 6.65 8.18
N LYS A 59 10.29 6.52 9.48
CA LYS A 59 9.25 5.60 9.99
C LYS A 59 7.84 5.88 9.40
N PRO A 60 7.40 7.13 9.20
CA PRO A 60 6.14 7.45 8.50
C PRO A 60 6.18 7.10 7.01
N LEU A 61 7.37 7.15 6.38
CA LEU A 61 7.55 6.81 4.95
C LEU A 61 7.49 5.31 4.70
N MET A 62 7.79 4.50 5.73
CA MET A 62 7.71 3.03 5.70
C MET A 62 6.37 2.49 6.22
N GLN A 63 5.46 3.32 6.73
CA GLN A 63 4.10 2.90 7.07
C GLN A 63 3.35 2.50 5.78
N GLY A 64 3.11 1.20 5.64
CA GLY A 64 2.39 0.61 4.49
C GLY A 64 3.24 -0.25 3.55
N LEU A 65 4.56 -0.34 3.75
CA LEU A 65 5.41 -1.33 3.07
C LEU A 65 5.44 -2.62 3.90
N THR A 66 5.15 -3.76 3.28
CA THR A 66 4.90 -5.06 3.94
C THR A 66 6.12 -5.68 4.64
N VAL A 67 7.30 -5.07 4.51
CA VAL A 67 8.55 -5.61 5.06
C VAL A 67 9.28 -4.47 5.78
N GLN A 68 9.08 -4.36 7.10
CA GLN A 68 9.93 -3.54 7.95
C GLN A 68 11.23 -4.33 8.19
N PRO A 69 12.41 -3.86 7.74
CA PRO A 69 13.66 -4.47 8.16
C PRO A 69 13.88 -4.23 9.66
N ASN A 70 14.24 -5.29 10.38
CA ASN A 70 14.51 -5.21 11.81
C ASN A 70 15.83 -4.44 12.04
N ILE A 71 15.74 -3.30 12.73
CA ILE A 71 16.88 -2.40 12.97
C ILE A 71 17.95 -3.11 13.84
N ASP A 72 17.52 -4.00 14.74
CA ASP A 72 18.43 -4.78 15.59
C ASP A 72 19.34 -5.70 14.76
N ASP A 73 18.77 -6.33 13.73
CA ASP A 73 19.52 -7.19 12.81
C ASP A 73 20.48 -6.38 11.95
N GLN A 74 20.11 -5.15 11.56
CA GLN A 74 20.98 -4.24 10.82
C GLN A 74 22.19 -3.81 11.65
N VAL A 75 22.00 -3.40 12.91
CA VAL A 75 23.12 -2.97 13.76
C VAL A 75 24.04 -4.13 14.10
N ALA A 76 23.48 -5.33 14.34
CA ALA A 76 24.27 -6.54 14.53
C ALA A 76 25.08 -6.90 13.27
N MET A 77 24.50 -6.73 12.07
CA MET A 77 25.17 -6.96 10.80
C MET A 77 26.29 -5.94 10.56
N VAL A 78 26.05 -4.65 10.83
CA VAL A 78 27.07 -3.59 10.77
C VAL A 78 28.21 -3.89 11.74
N ALA A 79 27.92 -4.26 12.98
CA ALA A 79 28.95 -4.62 13.96
C ALA A 79 29.79 -5.83 13.51
N ARG A 80 29.15 -6.86 12.94
CA ARG A 80 29.87 -8.03 12.36
C ARG A 80 30.71 -7.66 11.14
N THR A 81 30.21 -6.75 10.31
CA THR A 81 30.92 -6.27 9.11
C THR A 81 32.12 -5.41 9.49
N LEU A 82 32.00 -4.61 10.54
CA LEU A 82 33.08 -3.78 11.07
C LEU A 82 34.16 -4.61 11.78
N LEU A 83 33.78 -5.69 12.45
CA LEU A 83 34.71 -6.69 13.00
C LEU A 83 35.22 -7.68 11.95
N ALA A 84 34.89 -7.49 10.67
CA ALA A 84 35.41 -8.35 9.61
C ALA A 84 36.93 -8.24 9.52
N ARG A 85 37.56 -9.36 9.16
CA ARG A 85 39.01 -9.51 9.05
C ARG A 85 39.73 -8.35 8.35
N PRO A 86 39.26 -7.83 7.19
CA PRO A 86 39.95 -6.74 6.48
C PRO A 86 40.02 -5.42 7.27
N ASN A 87 39.00 -5.16 8.09
CA ASN A 87 38.93 -3.95 8.90
C ASN A 87 39.84 -4.04 10.12
N LEU A 88 39.89 -5.21 10.77
CA LEU A 88 40.83 -5.48 11.84
C LEU A 88 42.28 -5.49 11.35
N GLU A 89 42.53 -5.98 10.13
CA GLU A 89 43.87 -5.96 9.51
C GLU A 89 44.36 -4.53 9.27
N ARG A 90 43.46 -3.63 8.83
CA ARG A 90 43.75 -2.19 8.73
C ARG A 90 44.07 -1.59 10.10
N LEU A 91 43.28 -1.91 11.13
CA LEU A 91 43.50 -1.43 12.50
C LEU A 91 44.85 -1.90 13.06
N VAL A 92 45.21 -3.16 12.87
CA VAL A 92 46.51 -3.73 13.30
C VAL A 92 47.68 -3.02 12.65
N ARG A 93 47.57 -2.73 11.34
CA ARG A 93 48.62 -2.02 10.59
C ARG A 93 48.75 -0.56 10.97
N GLU A 94 47.63 0.15 11.16
CA GLU A 94 47.65 1.57 11.52
C GLU A 94 48.25 1.79 12.92
N LYS A 95 47.93 0.91 13.87
CA LYS A 95 48.40 1.01 15.26
C LYS A 95 49.67 0.24 15.55
N HIS A 96 50.31 -0.36 14.54
CA HIS A 96 51.58 -1.08 14.68
C HIS A 96 51.49 -2.12 15.82
N LEU A 97 50.38 -2.86 15.88
CA LEU A 97 50.07 -3.82 16.96
C LEU A 97 50.74 -5.17 16.73
N ALA A 98 51.36 -5.37 15.57
CA ALA A 98 52.07 -6.60 15.25
C ALA A 98 53.49 -6.52 15.80
N VAL A 99 53.95 -7.62 16.43
CA VAL A 99 55.31 -7.71 17.02
C VAL A 99 56.42 -7.51 15.98
N ASP A 100 56.11 -7.76 14.70
CA ASP A 100 57.05 -7.67 13.59
C ASP A 100 56.33 -6.95 12.44
N ASP A 101 56.27 -5.62 12.56
CA ASP A 101 55.52 -4.70 11.71
C ASP A 101 55.76 -5.00 10.22
N GLY A 102 54.75 -5.59 9.57
CA GLY A 102 54.74 -5.83 8.13
C GLY A 102 54.80 -7.29 7.70
N GLN A 103 55.14 -8.25 8.57
CA GLN A 103 55.04 -9.66 8.19
C GLN A 103 53.56 -10.10 8.11
N PRO A 104 53.10 -10.70 7.00
CA PRO A 104 51.70 -11.09 6.84
C PRO A 104 51.26 -12.16 7.85
N GLU A 105 52.18 -13.00 8.34
CA GLU A 105 51.88 -13.98 9.39
C GLU A 105 51.66 -13.35 10.76
N SER A 106 52.47 -12.35 11.15
CA SER A 106 52.35 -11.69 12.45
C SER A 106 51.03 -10.91 12.52
N VAL A 107 50.69 -10.19 11.45
CA VAL A 107 49.42 -9.46 11.31
C VAL A 107 48.24 -10.42 11.41
N ASN A 108 48.25 -11.54 10.69
CA ASN A 108 47.16 -12.51 10.74
C ASN A 108 46.95 -13.09 12.14
N ARG A 109 48.03 -13.43 12.87
CA ARG A 109 47.94 -13.92 14.25
C ARG A 109 47.37 -12.87 15.19
N THR A 110 47.79 -11.61 15.06
CA THR A 110 47.24 -10.50 15.87
C THR A 110 45.76 -10.28 15.56
N VAL A 111 45.35 -10.35 14.29
CA VAL A 111 43.93 -10.25 13.90
C VAL A 111 43.10 -11.39 14.50
N ASP A 112 43.60 -12.63 14.48
CA ASP A 112 42.92 -13.77 15.09
C ASP A 112 42.82 -13.64 16.62
N GLN A 113 43.84 -13.04 17.26
CA GLN A 113 43.81 -12.72 18.68
C GLN A 113 42.78 -11.62 18.98
N LEU A 114 42.72 -10.55 18.17
CA LEU A 114 41.72 -9.48 18.29
C LEU A 114 40.30 -10.05 18.16
N LEU A 115 40.04 -10.88 17.15
CA LEU A 115 38.75 -11.53 16.95
C LEU A 115 38.30 -12.35 18.16
N LYS A 116 39.23 -13.05 18.83
CA LYS A 116 38.92 -13.87 20.02
C LYS A 116 38.74 -13.04 21.30
N SER A 117 39.36 -11.86 21.38
CA SER A 117 39.44 -11.06 22.61
C SER A 117 38.49 -9.87 22.65
N ILE A 118 38.00 -9.41 21.48
CA ILE A 118 36.94 -8.41 21.40
C ILE A 118 35.60 -9.08 21.75
N LYS A 119 34.92 -8.54 22.76
CA LYS A 119 33.56 -8.95 23.13
C LYS A 119 32.58 -7.82 22.84
N LEU A 120 31.56 -8.13 22.06
CA LEU A 120 30.44 -7.24 21.75
C LEU A 120 29.24 -7.62 22.63
N GLY A 121 28.76 -6.65 23.41
CA GLY A 121 27.48 -6.73 24.12
C GLY A 121 26.40 -5.98 23.35
N ILE A 122 25.32 -6.67 22.99
CA ILE A 122 24.16 -6.09 22.32
C ILE A 122 23.02 -6.05 23.33
N ASN A 123 22.56 -4.85 23.70
CA ASN A 123 21.39 -4.67 24.55
C ASN A 123 20.27 -3.97 23.77
N ALA A 124 19.49 -4.77 23.03
CA ALA A 124 18.46 -4.29 22.10
C ALA A 124 17.34 -3.49 22.79
N ARG A 125 16.99 -3.81 24.05
CA ARG A 125 15.92 -3.09 24.78
C ARG A 125 16.25 -1.63 25.06
N GLU A 126 17.53 -1.32 25.24
CA GLU A 126 18.00 0.02 25.62
C GLU A 126 18.71 0.72 24.45
N ASN A 127 18.74 0.11 23.25
CA ASN A 127 19.54 0.56 22.11
C ASN A 127 21.01 0.84 22.47
N LEU A 128 21.56 0.13 23.46
CA LEU A 128 22.94 0.26 23.91
C LEU A 128 23.80 -0.86 23.35
N TYR A 129 24.93 -0.48 22.76
CA TYR A 129 25.93 -1.39 22.24
C TYR A 129 27.23 -1.15 22.99
N SER A 130 27.77 -2.20 23.60
CA SER A 130 29.03 -2.12 24.34
C SER A 130 30.11 -2.91 23.62
N VAL A 131 31.26 -2.27 23.41
CA VAL A 131 32.47 -2.94 22.89
C VAL A 131 33.46 -3.03 24.03
N SER A 132 34.05 -4.21 24.22
CA SER A 132 35.10 -4.41 25.21
C SER A 132 36.26 -5.21 24.63
N TYR A 133 37.47 -4.84 25.05
CA TYR A 133 38.70 -5.48 24.61
C TYR A 133 39.68 -5.59 25.78
N VAL A 134 40.40 -6.70 25.82
CA VAL A 134 41.32 -7.04 26.91
C VAL A 134 42.73 -7.17 26.37
N ASN A 135 43.66 -6.39 26.93
CA ASN A 135 45.08 -6.44 26.57
C ASN A 135 45.97 -6.30 27.81
N SER A 136 47.23 -6.75 27.71
CA SER A 136 48.25 -6.55 28.76
C SER A 136 48.64 -5.08 28.90
N ASP A 137 48.57 -4.29 27.82
CA ASP A 137 48.84 -2.85 27.84
C ASP A 137 47.54 -2.04 27.88
N PRO A 138 47.33 -1.19 28.90
CA PRO A 138 46.13 -0.36 29.02
C PRO A 138 45.99 0.67 27.89
N GLN A 139 47.08 1.22 27.35
CA GLN A 139 47.02 2.19 26.26
C GLN A 139 46.61 1.53 24.93
N VAL A 140 47.12 0.33 24.67
CA VAL A 140 46.72 -0.47 23.51
C VAL A 140 45.25 -0.86 23.62
N ALA A 141 44.80 -1.27 24.81
CA ALA A 141 43.39 -1.60 25.04
C ALA A 141 42.48 -0.40 24.74
N LEU A 142 42.84 0.79 25.25
CA LEU A 142 42.12 2.03 25.02
C LEU A 142 42.09 2.43 23.54
N GLY A 143 43.25 2.37 22.87
CA GLY A 143 43.40 2.72 21.46
C GLY A 143 42.50 1.88 20.56
N VAL A 144 42.57 0.55 20.71
CA VAL A 144 41.74 -0.39 19.92
C VAL A 144 40.25 -0.12 20.10
N VAL A 145 39.76 0.07 21.34
CA VAL A 145 38.34 0.36 21.57
C VAL A 145 37.95 1.73 21.01
N LYS A 146 38.81 2.75 21.15
CA LYS A 146 38.58 4.10 20.61
C LYS A 146 38.44 4.07 19.09
N ASP A 147 39.32 3.37 18.39
CA ASP A 147 39.27 3.29 16.93
C ASP A 147 38.10 2.44 16.45
N LEU A 148 37.77 1.34 17.14
CA LEU A 148 36.57 0.55 16.84
C LEU A 148 35.30 1.39 16.98
N VAL A 149 35.20 2.20 18.03
CA VAL A 149 34.09 3.15 18.21
C VAL A 149 34.09 4.18 17.08
N ASN A 150 35.22 4.83 16.78
CA ASN A 150 35.31 5.81 15.69
C ASN A 150 34.94 5.22 14.32
N MET A 151 35.37 4.00 14.05
CA MET A 151 35.04 3.27 12.84
C MET A 151 33.54 2.98 12.77
N PHE A 152 32.93 2.60 13.89
CA PHE A 152 31.48 2.40 14.01
C PHE A 152 30.70 3.70 13.76
N LEU A 153 31.15 4.81 14.35
CA LEU A 153 30.57 6.14 14.12
C LEU A 153 30.66 6.57 12.64
N THR A 154 31.80 6.30 12.00
CA THR A 154 32.07 6.74 10.62
C THR A 154 31.33 5.89 9.59
N SER A 155 31.34 4.57 9.75
CA SER A 155 30.73 3.64 8.79
C SER A 155 29.20 3.60 8.89
N GLY A 156 28.62 3.89 10.06
CA GLY A 156 27.17 3.91 10.25
C GLY A 156 26.44 5.05 9.51
N ILE A 157 27.16 6.10 9.12
CA ILE A 157 26.61 7.29 8.44
C ILE A 157 26.48 7.06 6.93
N GLY A 158 27.41 6.33 6.30
CA GLY A 158 27.45 6.15 4.84
C GLY A 158 26.31 5.30 4.27
N GLY A 159 25.88 4.24 4.97
CA GLY A 159 24.83 3.33 4.48
C GLY A 159 23.47 4.00 4.33
N LYS A 160 23.07 4.85 5.29
CA LYS A 160 21.76 5.52 5.27
C LYS A 160 21.61 6.51 4.11
N GLN A 161 22.68 7.20 3.72
CA GLN A 161 22.64 8.11 2.57
C GLN A 161 22.40 7.35 1.25
N GLN A 162 23.03 6.17 1.10
CA GLN A 162 22.84 5.33 -0.08
C GLN A 162 21.43 4.75 -0.15
N ASP A 163 20.89 4.27 0.97
CA ASP A 163 19.53 3.73 1.05
C ASP A 163 18.48 4.80 0.74
N THR A 164 18.61 6.01 1.31
CA THR A 164 17.72 7.14 1.02
C THR A 164 17.80 7.54 -0.45
N GLN A 165 19.00 7.57 -1.04
CA GLN A 165 19.17 7.87 -2.46
C GLN A 165 18.52 6.81 -3.36
N GLN A 166 18.63 5.52 -3.01
CA GLN A 166 17.99 4.44 -3.74
C GLN A 166 16.46 4.51 -3.64
N ALA A 167 15.93 4.83 -2.45
CA ALA A 167 14.49 5.05 -2.24
C ALA A 167 13.97 6.25 -3.05
N LEU A 168 14.72 7.35 -3.09
CA LEU A 168 14.38 8.51 -3.92
C LEU A 168 14.39 8.17 -5.41
N ASN A 169 15.41 7.48 -5.90
CA ASN A 169 15.46 7.04 -7.30
C ASN A 169 14.28 6.11 -7.66
N PHE A 170 13.88 5.24 -6.73
CA PHE A 170 12.69 4.40 -6.89
C PHE A 170 11.42 5.26 -6.96
N LEU A 171 11.23 6.20 -6.03
CA LEU A 171 10.09 7.12 -6.04
C LEU A 171 10.05 7.96 -7.31
N ASP A 172 11.19 8.47 -7.78
CA ASP A 172 11.30 9.24 -9.02
C ASP A 172 10.84 8.42 -10.23
N THR A 173 11.27 7.16 -10.31
CA THR A 173 10.86 6.24 -11.37
C THR A 173 9.35 5.96 -11.31
N GLN A 174 8.81 5.74 -10.11
CA GLN A 174 7.37 5.51 -9.92
C GLN A 174 6.54 6.74 -10.24
N VAL A 175 6.95 7.94 -9.79
CA VAL A 175 6.28 9.22 -10.12
C VAL A 175 6.28 9.45 -11.62
N ALA A 176 7.40 9.19 -12.31
CA ALA A 176 7.46 9.30 -13.77
C ALA A 176 6.54 8.29 -14.48
N ASP A 177 6.46 7.05 -13.98
CA ASP A 177 5.58 6.03 -14.57
C ASP A 177 4.10 6.37 -14.37
N TYR A 178 3.69 6.69 -13.13
CA TYR A 178 2.34 7.11 -12.83
C TYR A 178 1.98 8.43 -13.52
N GLY A 179 2.94 9.34 -13.74
CA GLY A 179 2.75 10.55 -14.53
C GLY A 179 2.39 10.25 -15.99
N ARG A 180 3.06 9.26 -16.61
CA ARG A 180 2.71 8.78 -17.96
C ARG A 180 1.33 8.13 -17.99
N GLN A 181 1.02 7.30 -16.99
CA GLN A 181 -0.31 6.67 -16.88
C GLN A 181 -1.41 7.71 -16.68
N LEU A 182 -1.16 8.75 -15.87
CA LEU A 182 -2.10 9.85 -15.63
C LEU A 182 -2.36 10.62 -16.92
N SER A 183 -1.31 11.01 -17.64
CA SER A 183 -1.44 11.67 -18.94
C SER A 183 -2.21 10.81 -19.95
N ALA A 184 -1.96 9.50 -20.01
CA ALA A 184 -2.71 8.58 -20.86
C ALA A 184 -4.20 8.48 -20.46
N ALA A 185 -4.50 8.48 -19.16
CA ALA A 185 -5.88 8.48 -18.65
C ALA A 185 -6.61 9.80 -18.95
N GLU A 186 -5.92 10.93 -18.81
CA GLU A 186 -6.41 12.26 -19.19
C GLU A 186 -6.68 12.35 -20.69
N GLN A 187 -5.79 11.80 -21.52
CA GLN A 187 -5.96 11.71 -22.96
C GLN A 187 -7.21 10.90 -23.31
N LYS A 188 -7.41 9.73 -22.70
CA LYS A 188 -8.63 8.91 -22.90
C LYS A 188 -9.90 9.65 -22.51
N LEU A 189 -9.90 10.36 -21.38
CA LEU A 189 -11.03 11.19 -20.95
C LEU A 189 -11.30 12.34 -21.91
N LYS A 190 -10.24 12.98 -22.43
CA LYS A 190 -10.33 14.02 -23.44
C LYS A 190 -10.92 13.48 -24.74
N ASP A 191 -10.40 12.36 -25.23
CA ASP A 191 -10.86 11.70 -26.46
C ASP A 191 -12.31 11.25 -26.34
N PHE A 192 -12.73 10.76 -25.17
CA PHE A 192 -14.14 10.44 -24.91
C PHE A 192 -15.03 11.69 -25.00
N LYS A 193 -14.61 12.82 -24.41
CA LYS A 193 -15.34 14.09 -24.45
C LYS A 193 -15.38 14.70 -25.85
N THR A 194 -14.34 14.53 -26.67
CA THR A 194 -14.32 15.03 -28.06
C THR A 194 -15.16 14.17 -28.99
N GLN A 195 -15.19 12.85 -28.79
CA GLN A 195 -16.04 11.92 -29.56
C GLN A 195 -17.54 12.08 -29.24
N HIS A 196 -17.88 12.52 -28.03
CA HIS A 196 -19.26 12.72 -27.59
C HIS A 196 -19.54 14.19 -27.23
N PRO A 197 -19.50 15.11 -28.22
CA PRO A 197 -19.76 16.53 -27.98
C PRO A 197 -21.19 16.71 -27.42
N GLY A 198 -21.29 17.49 -26.34
CA GLY A 198 -22.54 17.68 -25.58
C GLY A 198 -22.73 16.72 -24.39
N TYR A 199 -21.86 15.72 -24.22
CA TYR A 199 -21.80 14.91 -23.01
C TYR A 199 -20.85 15.53 -21.98
N SER A 200 -21.39 16.04 -20.88
CA SER A 200 -20.61 16.65 -19.78
C SER A 200 -20.63 15.83 -18.48
N GLY A 201 -21.12 14.58 -18.51
CA GLY A 201 -21.33 13.74 -17.32
C GLY A 201 -22.57 14.12 -16.48
N ALA A 202 -23.03 15.38 -16.55
CA ALA A 202 -24.26 15.85 -15.91
C ALA A 202 -25.47 15.95 -16.87
N ALA A 203 -25.25 15.76 -18.18
CA ALA A 203 -26.22 15.98 -19.24
C ALA A 203 -27.35 14.92 -19.33
N ASN A 204 -27.31 13.86 -18.51
CA ASN A 204 -28.35 12.83 -18.51
C ASN A 204 -29.72 13.37 -18.14
N VAL A 205 -29.77 14.37 -17.26
CA VAL A 205 -31.02 15.00 -16.87
C VAL A 205 -31.71 15.65 -18.09
N ASP A 206 -30.92 16.18 -19.04
CA ASP A 206 -31.44 16.97 -20.16
C ASP A 206 -32.07 16.12 -21.27
N TYR A 207 -31.62 14.87 -21.47
CA TYR A 207 -32.19 13.98 -22.49
C TYR A 207 -33.55 13.42 -22.06
N TYR A 208 -33.69 13.00 -20.81
CA TYR A 208 -34.98 12.51 -20.30
C TYR A 208 -36.04 13.62 -20.26
N THR A 209 -35.67 14.87 -19.92
CA THR A 209 -36.60 16.01 -20.04
C THR A 209 -37.01 16.26 -21.49
N ARG A 210 -36.08 16.21 -22.45
CA ARG A 210 -36.42 16.36 -23.88
C ARG A 210 -37.33 15.25 -24.39
N VAL A 211 -37.12 13.99 -23.95
CA VAL A 211 -37.99 12.86 -24.28
C VAL A 211 -39.39 13.07 -23.70
N ASN A 212 -39.49 13.51 -22.44
CA ASN A 212 -40.78 13.78 -21.80
C ASN A 212 -41.51 14.94 -22.50
N GLN A 213 -40.81 16.05 -22.77
CA GLN A 213 -41.37 17.19 -23.51
C GLN A 213 -41.86 16.78 -24.91
N ALA A 214 -41.09 15.98 -25.65
CA ALA A 214 -41.50 15.47 -26.96
C ALA A 214 -42.69 14.50 -26.85
N SER A 215 -42.75 13.70 -25.79
CA SER A 215 -43.86 12.78 -25.52
C SER A 215 -45.15 13.55 -25.22
N ASP A 216 -45.05 14.63 -24.43
CA ASP A 216 -46.18 15.50 -24.10
C ASP A 216 -46.68 16.24 -25.36
N GLN A 217 -45.77 16.75 -26.19
CA GLN A 217 -46.10 17.35 -27.48
C GLN A 217 -46.82 16.36 -28.40
N LEU A 218 -46.34 15.11 -28.48
CA LEU A 218 -46.99 14.07 -29.26
C LEU A 218 -48.41 13.77 -28.75
N SER A 219 -48.57 13.65 -27.42
CA SER A 219 -49.89 13.41 -26.81
C SER A 219 -50.86 14.56 -27.08
N GLN A 220 -50.39 15.81 -27.06
CA GLN A 220 -51.20 16.98 -27.41
C GLN A 220 -51.63 16.95 -28.88
N LEU A 221 -50.70 16.69 -29.81
CA LEU A 221 -51.00 16.59 -31.24
C LEU A 221 -51.94 15.43 -31.57
N GLN A 222 -51.78 14.28 -30.91
CA GLN A 222 -52.71 13.15 -31.04
C GLN A 222 -54.12 13.51 -30.55
N GLY A 223 -54.22 14.24 -29.44
CA GLY A 223 -55.48 14.79 -28.96
C GLY A 223 -56.13 15.72 -29.99
N GLN A 224 -55.37 16.67 -30.53
CA GLN A 224 -55.84 17.59 -31.59
C GLN A 224 -56.27 16.86 -32.86
N LEU A 225 -55.51 15.85 -33.29
CA LEU A 225 -55.84 15.02 -34.45
C LEU A 225 -57.16 14.27 -34.23
N SER A 226 -57.35 13.65 -33.04
CA SER A 226 -58.58 12.93 -32.72
C SER A 226 -59.81 13.85 -32.72
N ALA A 227 -59.66 15.06 -32.19
CA ALA A 227 -60.71 16.09 -32.20
C ALA A 227 -61.01 16.58 -33.62
N ALA A 228 -59.98 16.79 -34.45
CA ALA A 228 -60.15 17.18 -35.85
C ALA A 228 -60.84 16.10 -36.69
N ILE A 229 -60.51 14.82 -36.48
CA ILE A 229 -61.18 13.68 -37.12
C ILE A 229 -62.66 13.63 -36.71
N ALA A 230 -62.96 13.82 -35.43
CA ALA A 230 -64.34 13.86 -34.94
C ALA A 230 -65.12 15.04 -35.56
N ALA A 231 -64.51 16.23 -35.63
CA ALA A 231 -65.11 17.40 -36.26
C ALA A 231 -65.39 17.17 -37.75
N ARG A 232 -64.41 16.64 -38.51
CA ARG A 232 -64.60 16.24 -39.91
C ARG A 232 -65.77 15.27 -40.04
N ASN A 233 -65.79 14.20 -39.24
CA ASN A 233 -66.86 13.19 -39.30
C ASN A 233 -68.25 13.78 -39.04
N ALA A 234 -68.36 14.73 -38.10
CA ALA A 234 -69.61 15.42 -37.82
C ALA A 234 -70.09 16.24 -39.02
N ILE A 235 -69.20 17.03 -39.64
CA ILE A 235 -69.51 17.85 -40.83
C ILE A 235 -69.86 16.95 -42.04
N SER A 236 -69.11 15.86 -42.26
CA SER A 236 -69.42 14.87 -43.30
C SER A 236 -70.72 14.11 -43.03
N GLY A 237 -71.15 13.99 -41.77
CA GLY A 237 -72.44 13.44 -41.37
C GLY A 237 -73.60 14.40 -41.71
N GLN A 238 -73.44 15.69 -41.41
CA GLN A 238 -74.41 16.73 -41.77
C GLN A 238 -74.61 16.82 -43.29
N MET A 239 -73.52 16.84 -44.06
CA MET A 239 -73.58 16.86 -45.53
C MET A 239 -74.33 15.66 -46.12
N ARG A 240 -74.24 14.46 -45.51
CA ARG A 240 -75.00 13.29 -45.95
C ARG A 240 -76.51 13.42 -45.72
N GLY A 241 -76.91 14.25 -44.76
CA GLY A 241 -78.32 14.54 -44.46
C GLY A 241 -78.94 15.62 -45.36
N GLU A 242 -78.13 16.41 -46.07
CA GLU A 242 -78.60 17.48 -46.96
C GLU A 242 -78.59 17.08 -48.44
N SER A 243 -79.71 17.34 -49.11
CA SER A 243 -79.87 17.06 -50.54
C SER A 243 -78.98 17.98 -51.39
N PRO A 244 -78.26 17.46 -52.41
CA PRO A 244 -77.40 18.25 -53.31
C PRO A 244 -78.15 19.30 -54.13
N THR A 245 -79.46 19.11 -54.31
CA THR A 245 -80.35 19.98 -55.09
C THR A 245 -81.54 20.40 -54.25
N ILE A 246 -81.94 21.66 -54.34
CA ILE A 246 -83.20 22.15 -53.77
C ILE A 246 -84.20 22.30 -54.92
N SER A 247 -85.39 21.76 -54.77
CA SER A 247 -86.49 22.01 -55.69
C SER A 247 -87.10 23.37 -55.37
N VAL A 248 -86.84 24.38 -56.20
CA VAL A 248 -87.44 25.71 -56.03
C VAL A 248 -88.74 25.77 -56.84
N THR A 249 -89.87 25.76 -56.16
CA THR A 249 -91.17 26.09 -56.76
C THR A 249 -91.35 27.60 -56.71
N SER A 250 -90.98 28.30 -57.80
CA SER A 250 -91.17 29.75 -57.90
C SER A 250 -92.50 30.07 -58.60
N PRO A 251 -93.49 30.69 -57.92
CA PRO A 251 -94.76 31.07 -58.55
C PRO A 251 -94.63 32.21 -59.56
N TYR A 252 -93.49 32.92 -59.60
CA TYR A 252 -93.29 34.10 -60.45
C TYR A 252 -92.46 33.86 -61.72
N MET A 253 -91.90 32.66 -61.93
CA MET A 253 -91.15 32.32 -63.15
C MET A 253 -91.97 31.54 -64.21
N ALA A 254 -93.29 31.45 -64.04
CA ALA A 254 -94.17 30.96 -65.11
C ALA A 254 -94.21 31.91 -66.34
N ALA A 255 -93.73 33.16 -66.21
CA ALA A 255 -93.77 34.16 -67.28
C ALA A 255 -92.42 34.40 -68.00
N ALA A 256 -91.31 33.82 -67.52
CA ALA A 256 -89.98 33.98 -68.13
C ALA A 256 -89.55 32.79 -68.99
N ALA A 257 -90.32 31.69 -68.99
CA ALA A 257 -90.27 30.72 -70.08
C ALA A 257 -91.01 31.34 -71.28
N GLY A 258 -90.26 32.01 -72.15
CA GLY A 258 -90.73 32.33 -73.50
C GLY A 258 -91.32 31.07 -74.17
N PRO A 259 -92.23 31.24 -75.14
CA PRO A 259 -93.12 30.18 -75.62
C PRO A 259 -92.33 28.91 -75.92
N ALA A 260 -92.72 27.83 -75.25
CA ALA A 260 -92.22 26.50 -75.50
C ALA A 260 -92.25 26.26 -77.02
N ALA A 261 -91.08 26.00 -77.60
CA ALA A 261 -91.00 25.50 -78.96
C ALA A 261 -91.89 24.25 -79.04
N PRO A 262 -92.92 24.22 -79.91
CA PRO A 262 -93.85 23.11 -79.95
C PRO A 262 -93.09 21.83 -80.37
N GLY A 263 -93.20 20.76 -79.56
CA GLY A 263 -92.95 19.41 -80.04
C GLY A 263 -91.78 18.61 -79.46
N VAL A 264 -91.10 19.05 -78.40
CA VAL A 264 -90.08 18.20 -77.74
C VAL A 264 -90.63 17.61 -76.43
N PRO A 265 -90.88 16.29 -76.34
CA PRO A 265 -91.45 15.68 -75.14
C PRO A 265 -90.50 15.75 -73.94
N ALA A 266 -91.03 15.82 -72.72
CA ALA A 266 -90.25 15.89 -71.46
C ALA A 266 -89.22 14.76 -71.33
N SER A 267 -89.53 13.58 -71.90
CA SER A 267 -88.62 12.43 -71.95
C SER A 267 -87.37 12.65 -72.80
N VAL A 268 -87.35 13.65 -73.69
CA VAL A 268 -86.16 14.08 -74.46
C VAL A 268 -85.33 15.07 -73.65
N LEU A 269 -85.95 15.94 -72.84
CA LEU A 269 -85.25 16.87 -71.96
C LEU A 269 -84.44 16.12 -70.88
N ASP A 270 -84.98 15.03 -70.33
CA ASP A 270 -84.26 14.15 -69.40
C ASP A 270 -83.04 13.48 -70.05
N VAL A 271 -83.17 13.06 -71.32
CA VAL A 271 -82.06 12.46 -72.08
C VAL A 271 -81.00 13.53 -72.40
N ASP A 272 -81.41 14.76 -72.69
CA ASP A 272 -80.51 15.88 -72.95
C ASP A 272 -79.67 16.25 -71.72
N ARG A 273 -80.29 16.24 -70.53
CA ARG A 273 -79.55 16.43 -69.27
C ARG A 273 -78.48 15.35 -69.08
N ARG A 274 -78.83 14.08 -69.33
CA ARG A 274 -77.89 12.95 -69.23
C ARG A 274 -76.76 13.02 -70.26
N ILE A 275 -77.04 13.51 -71.47
CA ILE A 275 -76.03 13.77 -72.49
C ILE A 275 -75.05 14.84 -72.01
N GLN A 276 -75.54 15.94 -71.44
CA GLN A 276 -74.67 17.00 -70.91
C GLN A 276 -73.77 16.50 -69.77
N GLU A 277 -74.32 15.72 -68.84
CA GLU A 277 -73.53 15.13 -67.74
C GLU A 277 -72.43 14.20 -68.26
N GLN A 278 -72.73 13.35 -69.26
CA GLN A 278 -71.70 12.48 -69.85
C GLN A 278 -70.68 13.22 -70.70
N ARG A 279 -71.05 14.33 -71.36
CA ARG A 279 -70.08 15.21 -72.04
C ARG A 279 -69.11 15.82 -71.04
N ALA A 280 -69.60 16.38 -69.94
CA ALA A 280 -68.73 16.95 -68.90
C ALA A 280 -67.78 15.89 -68.30
N ARG A 281 -68.26 14.65 -68.11
CA ARG A 281 -67.42 13.54 -67.65
C ARG A 281 -66.35 13.15 -68.67
N LEU A 282 -66.69 13.14 -69.96
CA LEU A 282 -65.75 12.84 -71.03
C LEU A 282 -64.67 13.93 -71.13
N ASP A 283 -65.04 15.20 -70.94
CA ASP A 283 -64.10 16.32 -70.92
C ASP A 283 -63.11 16.23 -69.74
N ASP A 284 -63.58 15.88 -68.53
CA ASP A 284 -62.68 15.64 -67.37
C ASP A 284 -61.76 14.43 -67.59
N LEU A 285 -62.27 13.34 -68.19
CA LEU A 285 -61.45 12.18 -68.53
C LEU A 285 -60.37 12.51 -69.56
N LEU A 286 -60.67 13.34 -70.57
CA LEU A 286 -59.69 13.76 -71.59
C LEU A 286 -58.61 14.71 -71.06
N GLN A 287 -58.83 15.40 -69.94
CA GLN A 287 -57.78 16.20 -69.29
C GLN A 287 -56.71 15.33 -68.61
N ARG A 288 -57.05 14.08 -68.24
CA ARG A 288 -56.18 13.18 -67.46
C ARG A 288 -55.70 11.97 -68.26
N TYR A 289 -56.48 11.54 -69.25
CA TYR A 289 -56.23 10.32 -70.02
C TYR A 289 -56.26 10.58 -71.52
N THR A 290 -55.46 9.82 -72.27
CA THR A 290 -55.44 9.86 -73.73
C THR A 290 -56.70 9.21 -74.32
N ASN A 291 -57.04 9.56 -75.57
CA ASN A 291 -58.22 9.06 -76.29
C ASN A 291 -58.39 7.52 -76.30
N ASP A 292 -57.29 6.75 -76.14
CA ASP A 292 -57.29 5.29 -76.22
C ASP A 292 -57.53 4.58 -74.87
N TYR A 293 -57.71 5.33 -73.78
CA TYR A 293 -57.94 4.74 -72.46
C TYR A 293 -59.32 4.06 -72.38
N PRO A 294 -59.46 2.85 -71.79
CA PRO A 294 -60.71 2.09 -71.76
C PRO A 294 -61.92 2.88 -71.23
N ASP A 295 -61.70 3.74 -70.23
CA ASP A 295 -62.76 4.55 -69.62
C ASP A 295 -63.22 5.70 -70.53
N VAL A 296 -62.32 6.28 -71.33
CA VAL A 296 -62.67 7.30 -72.33
C VAL A 296 -63.48 6.66 -73.46
N ILE A 297 -63.10 5.44 -73.88
CA ILE A 297 -63.83 4.68 -74.91
C ILE A 297 -65.23 4.33 -74.42
N SER A 298 -65.38 3.82 -73.19
CA SER A 298 -66.68 3.46 -72.62
C SER A 298 -67.59 4.69 -72.41
N ALA A 299 -67.03 5.83 -71.98
CA ALA A 299 -67.76 7.08 -71.87
C ALA A 299 -68.24 7.57 -73.25
N ARG A 300 -67.38 7.52 -74.28
CA ARG A 300 -67.73 7.91 -75.65
C ARG A 300 -68.81 7.00 -76.24
N GLN A 301 -68.73 5.69 -76.00
CA GLN A 301 -69.77 4.73 -76.40
C GLN A 301 -71.11 5.00 -75.71
N THR A 302 -71.08 5.34 -74.42
CA THR A 302 -72.28 5.67 -73.65
C THR A 302 -72.92 6.96 -74.17
N LEU A 303 -72.12 7.98 -74.49
CA LEU A 303 -72.60 9.22 -75.10
C LEU A 303 -73.26 8.96 -76.45
N ALA A 304 -72.61 8.19 -77.33
CA ALA A 304 -73.16 7.83 -78.64
C ALA A 304 -74.50 7.08 -78.51
N ARG A 305 -74.62 6.19 -77.52
CA ARG A 305 -75.88 5.49 -77.22
C ARG A 305 -76.99 6.46 -76.79
N LEU A 306 -76.69 7.43 -75.91
CA LEU A 306 -77.66 8.42 -75.46
C LEU A 306 -78.09 9.37 -76.59
N GLU A 307 -77.17 9.75 -77.48
CA GLU A 307 -77.49 10.56 -78.66
C GLU A 307 -78.37 9.81 -79.66
N ALA A 308 -78.12 8.50 -79.85
CA ALA A 308 -78.99 7.63 -80.63
C ALA A 308 -80.39 7.49 -80.01
N GLU A 309 -80.46 7.33 -78.69
CA GLU A 309 -81.71 7.27 -77.93
C GLU A 309 -82.49 8.59 -78.09
N ARG A 310 -81.83 9.74 -77.94
CA ARG A 310 -82.42 11.06 -78.18
C ARG A 310 -83.01 11.16 -79.60
N LYS A 311 -82.25 10.76 -80.61
CA LYS A 311 -82.67 10.79 -82.03
C LYS A 311 -83.87 9.87 -82.27
N SER A 312 -83.94 8.71 -81.62
CA SER A 312 -85.08 7.79 -81.72
C SER A 312 -86.35 8.36 -81.09
N ARG A 313 -86.24 9.00 -79.91
CA ARG A 313 -87.36 9.63 -79.21
C ARG A 313 -87.90 10.85 -79.96
N LEU A 314 -87.00 11.64 -80.56
CA LEU A 314 -87.38 12.76 -81.44
C LEU A 314 -88.13 12.30 -82.70
N LYS A 315 -87.74 11.16 -83.30
CA LYS A 315 -88.47 10.57 -84.44
C LYS A 315 -89.83 10.01 -84.04
N ALA A 316 -89.91 9.27 -82.93
CA ALA A 316 -91.17 8.75 -82.41
C ALA A 316 -92.18 9.86 -82.07
N ALA A 317 -91.69 11.00 -81.56
CA ALA A 317 -92.50 12.19 -81.29
C ALA A 317 -93.02 12.87 -82.57
N ALA A 318 -92.32 12.75 -83.70
CA ALA A 318 -92.72 13.32 -84.99
C ALA A 318 -93.76 12.46 -85.74
N GLU A 319 -93.77 11.13 -85.52
CA GLU A 319 -94.64 10.19 -86.23
C GLU A 319 -96.01 9.98 -85.57
N HIS A 320 -96.16 10.20 -84.26
CA HIS A 320 -97.44 10.06 -83.54
C HIS A 320 -97.72 11.25 -82.59
N PRO A 321 -98.31 12.35 -83.09
CA PRO A 321 -98.56 13.55 -82.26
C PRO A 321 -99.67 13.37 -81.21
N ALA A 322 -100.56 12.38 -81.38
CA ALA A 322 -101.82 12.30 -80.62
C ALA A 322 -101.79 11.38 -79.38
N GLN A 323 -100.76 10.53 -79.20
CA GLN A 323 -100.65 9.63 -78.02
C GLN A 323 -99.62 10.11 -76.98
N ALA A 324 -98.89 11.19 -77.26
CA ALA A 324 -97.92 11.78 -76.33
C ALA A 324 -98.56 12.71 -75.27
N ALA A 325 -99.88 12.94 -75.33
CA ALA A 325 -100.59 13.88 -74.46
C ALA A 325 -101.26 13.25 -73.23
N GLU A 326 -101.44 11.93 -73.15
CA GLU A 326 -102.23 11.28 -72.09
C GLU A 326 -101.41 10.63 -70.96
N GLN A 327 -100.08 10.69 -70.99
CA GLN A 327 -99.23 10.16 -69.90
C GLN A 327 -98.18 11.15 -69.40
N ALA A 328 -98.46 12.44 -69.49
CA ALA A 328 -97.71 13.44 -68.74
C ALA A 328 -98.20 13.48 -67.28
N PRO A 329 -97.46 12.94 -66.29
CA PRO A 329 -97.67 13.41 -64.93
C PRO A 329 -97.44 14.92 -64.95
N MET A 330 -98.35 15.67 -64.31
CA MET A 330 -98.22 17.12 -64.14
C MET A 330 -96.83 17.43 -63.58
N ALA A 331 -95.90 17.82 -64.45
CA ALA A 331 -94.60 18.29 -64.07
C ALA A 331 -94.81 19.67 -63.45
N ALA A 332 -94.99 19.69 -62.13
CA ALA A 332 -94.85 20.92 -61.36
C ALA A 332 -93.52 21.56 -61.77
N ASN A 333 -93.59 22.82 -62.18
CA ASN A 333 -92.49 23.62 -62.69
C ASN A 333 -91.40 23.76 -61.61
N THR A 334 -90.55 22.74 -61.45
CA THR A 334 -89.52 22.65 -60.42
C THR A 334 -88.16 22.70 -61.08
N ILE A 335 -87.51 23.85 -60.98
CA ILE A 335 -86.11 24.00 -61.35
C ILE A 335 -85.31 23.41 -60.18
N SER A 336 -84.54 22.35 -60.44
CA SER A 336 -83.56 21.83 -59.47
C SER A 336 -82.31 22.69 -59.55
N THR A 337 -82.12 23.58 -58.57
CA THR A 337 -80.92 24.39 -58.44
C THR A 337 -79.98 23.76 -57.40
N ALA A 338 -78.67 23.98 -57.57
CA ALA A 338 -77.66 23.48 -56.63
C ALA A 338 -77.91 24.08 -55.24
N ASN A 339 -77.89 23.24 -54.20
CA ASN A 339 -78.10 23.69 -52.83
C ASN A 339 -76.87 24.49 -52.34
N PRO A 340 -76.99 25.81 -52.05
CA PRO A 340 -75.87 26.61 -51.57
C PRO A 340 -75.34 26.13 -50.21
N ALA A 341 -76.21 25.59 -49.34
CA ALA A 341 -75.80 25.00 -48.06
C ALA A 341 -74.90 23.77 -48.26
N TYR A 342 -75.27 22.89 -49.21
CA TYR A 342 -74.47 21.72 -49.58
C TYR A 342 -73.09 22.12 -50.15
N GLN A 343 -73.02 23.16 -50.98
CA GLN A 343 -71.74 23.67 -51.48
C GLN A 343 -70.86 24.22 -50.34
N GLN A 344 -71.45 24.95 -49.39
CA GLN A 344 -70.74 25.49 -48.23
C GLN A 344 -70.21 24.37 -47.32
N LEU A 345 -71.01 23.33 -47.05
CA LEU A 345 -70.57 22.15 -46.32
C LEU A 345 -69.44 21.41 -47.05
N ARG A 346 -69.45 21.38 -48.39
CA ARG A 346 -68.38 20.74 -49.18
C ARG A 346 -67.05 21.45 -48.99
N VAL A 347 -67.07 22.78 -48.96
CA VAL A 347 -65.89 23.59 -48.65
C VAL A 347 -65.43 23.33 -47.21
N GLN A 348 -66.35 23.25 -46.24
CA GLN A 348 -66.01 22.96 -44.85
C GLN A 348 -65.39 21.56 -44.66
N VAL A 349 -65.89 20.53 -45.35
CA VAL A 349 -65.27 19.19 -45.32
C VAL A 349 -63.89 19.22 -45.94
N ALA A 350 -63.70 19.88 -47.09
CA ALA A 350 -62.37 20.00 -47.69
C ALA A 350 -61.38 20.72 -46.77
N GLN A 351 -61.82 21.75 -46.05
CA GLN A 351 -61.00 22.44 -45.06
C GLN A 351 -60.69 21.54 -43.84
N ALA A 352 -61.68 20.76 -43.38
CA ALA A 352 -61.50 19.81 -42.29
C ALA A 352 -60.55 18.66 -42.68
N ASP A 353 -60.62 18.15 -43.90
CA ASP A 353 -59.71 17.14 -44.44
C ASP A 353 -58.28 17.68 -44.55
N ALA A 354 -58.10 18.92 -45.03
CA ALA A 354 -56.80 19.57 -45.05
C ALA A 354 -56.21 19.72 -43.63
N ASN A 355 -57.04 20.08 -42.64
CA ASN A 355 -56.63 20.17 -41.25
C ASN A 355 -56.23 18.81 -40.65
N VAL A 356 -57.02 17.75 -40.92
CA VAL A 356 -56.69 16.39 -40.49
C VAL A 356 -55.38 15.92 -41.12
N ALA A 357 -55.20 16.13 -42.43
CA ALA A 357 -53.97 15.75 -43.12
C ALA A 357 -52.74 16.49 -42.56
N SER A 358 -52.87 17.79 -42.26
CA SER A 358 -51.80 18.60 -41.64
C SER A 358 -51.44 18.08 -40.24
N LEU A 359 -52.43 17.85 -39.38
CA LEU A 359 -52.20 17.31 -38.04
C LEU A 359 -51.62 15.89 -38.08
N GLN A 360 -52.05 15.07 -39.04
CA GLN A 360 -51.52 13.72 -39.22
C GLN A 360 -50.05 13.73 -39.64
N ALA A 361 -49.65 14.67 -40.51
CA ALA A 361 -48.24 14.89 -40.85
C ALA A 361 -47.43 15.36 -39.63
N GLN A 362 -47.96 16.31 -38.84
CA GLN A 362 -47.31 16.78 -37.60
C GLN A 362 -47.15 15.67 -36.56
N VAL A 363 -48.15 14.82 -36.37
CA VAL A 363 -48.06 13.64 -35.49
C VAL A 363 -46.98 12.68 -35.99
N GLY A 364 -46.92 12.41 -37.29
CA GLY A 364 -45.88 11.55 -37.87
C GLY A 364 -44.47 12.09 -37.63
N GLU A 365 -44.27 13.39 -37.82
CA GLU A 365 -42.99 14.06 -37.54
C GLU A 365 -42.62 14.02 -36.05
N ALA A 366 -43.56 14.37 -35.16
CA ALA A 366 -43.36 14.34 -33.71
C ALA A 366 -43.04 12.92 -33.23
N GLN A 367 -43.69 11.90 -33.80
CA GLN A 367 -43.46 10.50 -33.47
C GLN A 367 -42.09 10.02 -33.93
N ALA A 368 -41.64 10.41 -35.13
CA ALA A 368 -40.28 10.13 -35.61
C ALA A 368 -39.23 10.81 -34.72
N ARG A 369 -39.45 12.07 -34.34
CA ARG A 369 -38.56 12.82 -33.43
C ARG A 369 -38.48 12.19 -32.04
N LEU A 370 -39.60 11.73 -31.50
CA LEU A 370 -39.64 11.03 -30.21
C LEU A 370 -38.89 9.69 -30.29
N ALA A 371 -39.05 8.94 -31.38
CA ALA A 371 -38.35 7.67 -31.59
C ALA A 371 -36.83 7.88 -31.65
N GLU A 372 -36.36 8.91 -32.36
CA GLU A 372 -34.96 9.28 -32.42
C GLU A 372 -34.40 9.65 -31.04
N LEU A 373 -35.10 10.54 -30.30
CA LEU A 373 -34.70 10.94 -28.96
C LEU A 373 -34.66 9.76 -27.98
N ARG A 374 -35.63 8.83 -28.04
CA ARG A 374 -35.63 7.60 -27.24
C ARG A 374 -34.45 6.70 -27.58
N SER A 375 -34.12 6.57 -28.86
CA SER A 375 -32.97 5.76 -29.29
C SER A 375 -31.64 6.31 -28.76
N GLN A 376 -31.50 7.64 -28.69
CA GLN A 376 -30.33 8.31 -28.11
C GLN A 376 -30.31 8.15 -26.59
N ALA A 377 -31.45 8.35 -25.92
CA ALA A 377 -31.57 8.16 -24.47
C ALA A 377 -31.24 6.73 -24.03
N ASN A 378 -31.59 5.72 -24.84
CA ASN A 378 -31.27 4.32 -24.55
C ASN A 378 -29.76 4.01 -24.63
N LYS A 379 -28.97 4.79 -25.38
CA LYS A 379 -27.51 4.64 -25.46
C LYS A 379 -26.78 5.34 -24.31
N MET A 380 -27.45 6.25 -23.62
CA MET A 380 -26.88 7.08 -22.56
C MET A 380 -26.32 6.29 -21.38
N PRO A 381 -27.02 5.27 -20.82
CA PRO A 381 -26.50 4.50 -19.68
C PRO A 381 -25.17 3.79 -19.98
N ALA A 382 -24.96 3.34 -21.22
CA ALA A 382 -23.71 2.71 -21.63
C ALA A 382 -22.56 3.74 -21.69
N LEU A 383 -22.85 4.96 -22.17
CA LEU A 383 -21.89 6.07 -22.16
C LEU A 383 -21.56 6.51 -20.73
N ASP A 384 -22.55 6.53 -19.83
CA ASP A 384 -22.34 6.82 -18.41
C ASP A 384 -21.45 5.79 -17.73
N GLN A 385 -21.69 4.52 -18.00
CA GLN A 385 -20.88 3.45 -17.45
C GLN A 385 -19.43 3.58 -17.93
N GLN A 386 -19.22 3.81 -19.23
CA GLN A 386 -17.88 4.03 -19.78
C GLN A 386 -17.21 5.27 -19.16
N TYR A 387 -17.92 6.40 -19.08
CA TYR A 387 -17.39 7.62 -18.46
C TYR A 387 -17.02 7.40 -17.00
N ALA A 388 -17.88 6.74 -16.23
CA ALA A 388 -17.64 6.42 -14.82
C ALA A 388 -16.44 5.48 -14.64
N GLU A 389 -16.26 4.51 -15.52
CA GLU A 389 -15.09 3.62 -15.53
C GLU A 389 -13.80 4.39 -15.82
N LEU A 390 -13.80 5.24 -16.85
CA LEU A 390 -12.67 6.11 -17.18
C LEU A 390 -12.34 7.06 -16.03
N MET A 391 -13.36 7.66 -15.41
CA MET A 391 -13.21 8.60 -14.30
C MET A 391 -12.70 7.93 -13.03
N ARG A 392 -13.21 6.73 -12.69
CA ARG A 392 -12.68 5.92 -11.58
C ARG A 392 -11.22 5.53 -11.83
N GLY A 393 -10.87 5.13 -13.05
CA GLY A 393 -9.48 4.82 -13.43
C GLY A 393 -8.56 6.04 -13.28
N TYR A 394 -8.99 7.19 -13.80
CA TYR A 394 -8.30 8.47 -13.66
C TYR A 394 -8.09 8.84 -12.17
N ASP A 395 -9.14 8.77 -11.35
CA ASP A 395 -9.07 9.14 -9.94
C ASP A 395 -8.11 8.25 -9.14
N VAL A 396 -8.07 6.94 -9.43
CA VAL A 396 -7.13 6.01 -8.77
C VAL A 396 -5.68 6.34 -9.15
N ILE A 397 -5.41 6.56 -10.44
CA ILE A 397 -4.07 6.91 -10.92
C ILE A 397 -3.64 8.26 -10.36
N ARG A 398 -4.53 9.25 -10.39
CA ARG A 398 -4.28 10.60 -9.84
C ARG A 398 -3.96 10.55 -8.35
N LYS A 399 -4.78 9.87 -7.53
CA LYS A 399 -4.53 9.74 -6.09
C LYS A 399 -3.19 9.06 -5.80
N SER A 400 -2.86 8.02 -6.58
CA SER A 400 -1.59 7.31 -6.43
C SER A 400 -0.40 8.19 -6.82
N TYR A 401 -0.53 8.96 -7.90
CA TYR A 401 0.47 9.94 -8.32
C TYR A 401 0.68 11.03 -7.25
N ASP A 402 -0.41 11.61 -6.73
CA ASP A 402 -0.35 12.65 -5.69
C ASP A 402 0.30 12.12 -4.40
N ASP A 403 -0.03 10.89 -3.98
CA ASP A 403 0.61 10.23 -2.82
C ASP A 403 2.11 9.99 -3.05
N LEU A 404 2.49 9.50 -4.24
CA LEU A 404 3.90 9.28 -4.59
C LEU A 404 4.70 10.59 -4.64
N VAL A 405 4.11 11.67 -5.16
CA VAL A 405 4.73 13.00 -5.18
C VAL A 405 4.89 13.53 -3.76
N ALA A 406 3.87 13.40 -2.91
CA ALA A 406 3.95 13.80 -1.50
C ALA A 406 5.04 13.02 -0.75
N ARG A 407 5.11 11.69 -0.95
CA ARG A 407 6.17 10.84 -0.40
C ARG A 407 7.56 11.26 -0.89
N ARG A 408 7.71 11.52 -2.19
CA ARG A 408 8.97 12.02 -2.77
C ARG A 408 9.40 13.33 -2.13
N GLN A 409 8.48 14.29 -1.99
CA GLN A 409 8.77 15.58 -1.36
C GLN A 409 9.20 15.41 0.10
N SER A 410 8.49 14.59 0.87
CA SER A 410 8.86 14.31 2.27
C SER A 410 10.20 13.59 2.42
N ALA A 411 10.52 12.65 1.51
CA ALA A 411 11.82 11.98 1.46
C ALA A 411 12.95 12.96 1.10
N GLY A 412 12.71 13.88 0.15
CA GLY A 412 13.66 14.94 -0.21
C GLY A 412 13.91 15.93 0.93
N LEU A 413 12.88 16.29 1.71
CA LEU A 413 13.04 17.08 2.94
C LEU A 413 13.87 16.33 4.00
N THR A 414 13.66 15.01 4.13
CA THR A 414 14.44 14.20 5.08
C THR A 414 15.91 14.16 4.67
N GLN A 415 16.20 14.00 3.38
CA GLN A 415 17.57 14.03 2.85
C GLN A 415 18.25 15.39 3.09
N SER A 416 17.54 16.50 2.91
CA SER A 416 18.12 17.84 3.12
C SER A 416 18.34 18.15 4.59
N VAL A 417 17.48 17.65 5.49
CA VAL A 417 17.67 17.74 6.94
C VAL A 417 18.81 16.85 7.42
N ASP A 418 18.93 15.61 6.94
CA ASP A 418 20.05 14.71 7.28
C ASP A 418 21.39 15.24 6.73
N ALA A 419 21.39 15.93 5.58
CA ALA A 419 22.58 16.57 5.03
C ALA A 419 22.99 17.83 5.81
N SER A 420 22.01 18.59 6.30
CA SER A 420 22.24 19.85 7.03
C SER A 420 22.50 19.64 8.52
N SER A 421 21.90 18.59 9.10
CA SER A 421 22.11 18.19 10.48
C SER A 421 22.99 16.94 10.50
N GLN A 422 24.28 17.13 10.78
CA GLN A 422 25.17 16.07 11.24
C GLN A 422 24.76 15.57 12.65
N LEU A 423 23.46 15.39 12.89
CA LEU A 423 22.93 14.75 14.09
C LEU A 423 23.35 13.28 14.01
N ALA A 424 24.52 13.01 14.57
CA ALA A 424 25.08 11.68 14.70
C ALA A 424 24.05 10.78 15.38
N VAL A 425 23.45 9.88 14.59
CA VAL A 425 22.58 8.76 15.02
C VAL A 425 23.24 7.95 16.14
N PHE A 426 24.56 7.99 16.20
CA PHE A 426 25.36 7.33 17.22
C PHE A 426 25.86 8.36 18.23
N ARG A 427 25.25 8.38 19.42
CA ARG A 427 25.75 9.19 20.53
C ARG A 427 26.60 8.28 21.42
N VAL A 428 27.86 8.66 21.62
CA VAL A 428 28.71 7.98 22.59
C VAL A 428 28.16 8.32 23.98
N VAL A 429 27.71 7.29 24.71
CA VAL A 429 27.18 7.46 26.08
C VAL A 429 28.31 7.41 27.08
N ASP A 430 29.12 6.35 26.99
CA ASP A 430 30.35 6.21 27.76
C ASP A 430 31.53 6.20 26.78
N PRO A 431 32.41 7.22 26.82
CA PRO A 431 33.62 7.22 26.01
C PRO A 431 34.53 6.05 26.39
N PRO A 432 35.41 5.60 25.47
CA PRO A 432 36.33 4.51 25.73
C PRO A 432 37.18 4.85 26.96
N ARG A 433 37.11 4.00 27.98
CA ARG A 433 37.90 4.11 29.21
C ARG A 433 38.46 2.76 29.61
N VAL A 434 39.64 2.78 30.20
CA VAL A 434 40.27 1.59 30.79
C VAL A 434 39.73 1.41 32.20
N GLU A 435 39.29 0.20 32.53
CA GLU A 435 38.95 -0.16 33.90
C GLU A 435 40.24 -0.15 34.73
N GLN A 436 40.29 0.70 35.76
CA GLN A 436 41.47 0.88 36.61
C GLN A 436 41.86 -0.38 37.41
N ARG A 437 41.01 -1.41 37.40
CA ARG A 437 41.28 -2.69 38.06
C ARG A 437 41.58 -3.74 37.00
N PRO A 438 42.71 -4.46 37.09
CA PRO A 438 42.99 -5.54 36.16
C PRO A 438 41.92 -6.62 36.30
N LEU A 439 41.56 -7.23 35.17
CA LEU A 439 40.72 -8.42 35.15
C LEU A 439 41.45 -9.55 35.90
N PHE A 440 40.67 -10.34 36.65
CA PHE A 440 41.09 -11.45 37.51
C PHE A 440 42.32 -12.24 37.00
N PRO A 441 43.28 -12.67 37.85
CA PRO A 441 43.44 -12.47 39.29
C PRO A 441 44.42 -11.34 39.64
N SER A 442 44.18 -10.69 40.79
CA SER A 442 45.05 -9.62 41.25
C SER A 442 46.36 -10.14 41.87
N LYS A 443 47.53 -9.54 41.55
CA LYS A 443 48.82 -9.86 42.16
C LYS A 443 48.77 -9.95 43.69
N PRO A 444 48.22 -8.99 44.46
CA PRO A 444 48.17 -9.12 45.93
C PRO A 444 47.35 -10.33 46.41
N MET A 445 46.29 -10.71 45.68
CA MET A 445 45.50 -11.91 46.00
C MET A 445 46.32 -13.19 45.74
N LEU A 446 47.07 -13.26 44.64
CA LEU A 446 47.97 -14.38 44.34
C LEU A 446 49.09 -14.49 45.38
N ILE A 447 49.63 -13.36 45.84
CA ILE A 447 50.68 -13.31 46.87
C ILE A 447 50.14 -13.82 48.20
N ALA A 448 48.95 -13.36 48.63
CA ALA A 448 48.31 -13.85 49.85
C ALA A 448 48.03 -15.36 49.80
N LEU A 449 47.53 -15.85 48.67
CA LEU A 449 47.32 -17.28 48.43
C LEU A 449 48.64 -18.05 48.48
N LEU A 450 49.72 -17.50 47.90
CA LEU A 450 51.04 -18.13 47.92
C LEU A 450 51.61 -18.23 49.33
N VAL A 451 51.51 -17.17 50.14
CA VAL A 451 51.99 -17.18 51.54
C VAL A 451 51.25 -18.25 52.34
N PHE A 452 49.93 -18.33 52.19
CA PHE A 452 49.12 -19.36 52.83
C PHE A 452 49.53 -20.77 52.38
N PHE A 453 49.71 -20.96 51.07
CA PHE A 453 50.12 -22.24 50.49
C PHE A 453 51.52 -22.65 50.97
N ALA A 454 52.47 -21.72 51.01
CA ALA A 454 53.83 -21.95 51.48
C ALA A 454 53.86 -22.40 52.95
N LEU A 455 53.08 -21.76 53.82
CA LEU A 455 52.94 -22.16 55.23
C LEU A 455 52.29 -23.54 55.37
N ALA A 456 51.21 -23.80 54.62
CA ALA A 456 50.54 -25.10 54.65
C ALA A 456 51.48 -26.24 54.20
N CYS A 457 52.22 -26.03 53.11
CA CYS A 457 53.24 -26.98 52.66
C CYS A 457 54.39 -27.13 53.65
N GLY A 458 54.80 -26.06 54.35
CA GLY A 458 55.79 -26.14 55.42
C GLY A 458 55.34 -27.02 56.59
N VAL A 459 54.08 -26.87 57.03
CA VAL A 459 53.49 -27.73 58.06
C VAL A 459 53.42 -29.18 57.59
N ALA A 460 52.98 -29.41 56.34
CA ALA A 460 52.90 -30.74 55.75
C ALA A 460 54.28 -31.39 55.62
N ALA A 461 55.32 -30.64 55.22
CA ALA A 461 56.69 -31.14 55.15
C ALA A 461 57.22 -31.52 56.54
N SER A 462 56.95 -30.70 57.56
CA SER A 462 57.32 -31.02 58.95
C SER A 462 56.66 -32.33 59.42
N PHE A 463 55.39 -32.54 59.06
CA PHE A 463 54.65 -33.76 59.34
C PHE A 463 55.20 -34.99 58.60
N ILE A 464 55.52 -34.86 57.31
CA ILE A 464 56.07 -35.97 56.52
C ILE A 464 57.43 -36.39 57.09
N VAL A 465 58.30 -35.43 57.41
CA VAL A 465 59.62 -35.74 57.98
C VAL A 465 59.51 -36.34 59.38
N SER A 466 58.54 -35.90 60.19
CA SER A 466 58.31 -36.50 61.51
C SER A 466 57.80 -37.95 61.43
N GLN A 467 57.15 -38.34 60.33
CA GLN A 467 56.75 -39.73 60.08
C GLN A 467 57.92 -40.61 59.59
N ILE A 468 58.83 -40.05 58.78
CA ILE A 468 60.01 -40.77 58.27
C ILE A 468 61.05 -40.98 59.37
N MET A 469 61.21 -40.00 60.28
CA MET A 469 62.14 -40.06 61.41
C MET A 469 61.37 -39.88 62.74
N PRO A 470 60.65 -40.92 63.21
CA PRO A 470 59.83 -40.83 64.41
C PRO A 470 60.69 -40.68 65.68
N THR A 471 60.34 -39.69 66.51
CA THR A 471 60.94 -39.47 67.84
C THR A 471 59.94 -39.84 68.93
N TYR A 472 60.37 -40.60 69.94
CA TYR A 472 59.52 -41.01 71.06
C TYR A 472 59.64 -40.03 72.23
N HIS A 473 58.60 -39.23 72.50
CA HIS A 473 58.59 -38.24 73.60
C HIS A 473 58.03 -38.77 74.93
N SER A 474 57.46 -39.99 74.95
CA SER A 474 56.87 -40.59 76.14
C SER A 474 57.38 -42.02 76.33
N PRO A 475 57.79 -42.40 77.56
CA PRO A 475 58.20 -43.77 77.85
C PRO A 475 57.05 -44.77 77.65
N ARG A 476 55.79 -44.31 77.77
CA ARG A 476 54.61 -45.14 77.46
C ARG A 476 54.51 -45.43 75.96
N HIS A 477 54.73 -44.41 75.13
CA HIS A 477 54.68 -44.54 73.66
C HIS A 477 55.83 -45.41 73.13
N LEU A 478 57.02 -45.29 73.73
CA LEU A 478 58.15 -46.18 73.44
C LEU A 478 57.85 -47.64 73.79
N ARG A 479 57.21 -47.89 74.95
CA ARG A 479 56.77 -49.23 75.37
C ARG A 479 55.76 -49.83 74.39
N GLU A 480 54.75 -49.04 74.00
CA GLU A 480 53.71 -49.46 73.05
C GLU A 480 54.26 -49.79 71.66
N THR A 481 55.33 -49.11 71.23
CA THR A 481 55.87 -49.29 69.87
C THR A 481 56.95 -50.38 69.79
N ILE A 482 57.75 -50.56 70.85
CA ILE A 482 58.87 -51.52 70.86
C ILE A 482 58.48 -52.86 71.52
N ASP A 483 57.32 -52.94 72.18
CA ASP A 483 56.82 -54.11 72.92
C ASP A 483 57.82 -54.66 73.95
N ARG A 484 58.60 -53.75 74.56
CA ARG A 484 59.59 -54.08 75.58
C ARG A 484 59.39 -53.25 76.85
N PRO A 485 59.70 -53.81 78.03
CA PRO A 485 59.58 -53.07 79.28
C PRO A 485 60.62 -51.95 79.37
N VAL A 486 60.15 -50.70 79.42
CA VAL A 486 60.99 -49.53 79.74
C VAL A 486 61.36 -49.58 81.22
N LEU A 487 62.66 -49.73 81.52
CA LEU A 487 63.21 -49.92 82.88
C LEU A 487 63.22 -48.62 83.72
N GLY A 488 63.15 -47.46 83.08
CA GLY A 488 63.09 -46.15 83.73
C GLY A 488 63.19 -45.02 82.72
N SER A 489 62.78 -43.81 83.11
CA SER A 489 62.97 -42.58 82.32
C SER A 489 63.75 -41.58 83.16
N ILE A 490 64.82 -41.04 82.60
CA ILE A 490 65.56 -39.93 83.22
C ILE A 490 64.93 -38.66 82.68
N SER A 491 64.25 -37.91 83.55
CA SER A 491 63.75 -36.58 83.20
C SER A 491 64.93 -35.64 83.00
N LEU A 492 64.91 -34.88 81.90
CA LEU A 492 65.88 -33.82 81.69
C LEU A 492 65.77 -32.83 82.86
N LEU A 493 66.87 -32.61 83.59
CA LEU A 493 66.94 -31.55 84.59
C LEU A 493 67.02 -30.22 83.83
N ASN A 494 65.96 -29.42 83.95
CA ASN A 494 65.85 -28.12 83.30
C ASN A 494 66.86 -27.14 83.93
N SER A 495 68.11 -27.16 83.46
CA SER A 495 69.08 -26.11 83.77
C SER A 495 68.62 -24.79 83.15
N PRO A 496 68.81 -23.63 83.83
CA PRO A 496 68.47 -22.32 83.29
C PRO A 496 69.11 -22.04 81.92
N GLU A 497 70.27 -22.65 81.62
CA GLU A 497 70.91 -22.57 80.30
C GLU A 497 70.08 -23.23 79.20
N ILE A 498 69.53 -24.42 79.43
CA ILE A 498 68.72 -25.18 78.46
C ILE A 498 67.41 -24.43 78.17
N LEU A 499 66.76 -23.91 79.20
CA LEU A 499 65.53 -23.10 79.05
C LEU A 499 65.79 -21.81 78.27
N SER A 500 66.96 -21.19 78.42
CA SER A 500 67.33 -20.00 77.64
C SER A 500 67.57 -20.32 76.16
N HIS A 501 68.15 -21.48 75.86
CA HIS A 501 68.38 -21.95 74.49
C HIS A 501 67.07 -22.29 73.78
N ASP A 502 66.12 -22.94 74.46
CA ASP A 502 64.80 -23.24 73.92
C ASP A 502 63.96 -21.97 73.67
N LYS A 503 64.04 -20.99 74.58
CA LYS A 503 63.42 -19.67 74.37
C LYS A 503 64.00 -18.96 73.15
N ARG A 504 65.32 -18.98 72.96
CA ARG A 504 65.98 -18.40 71.78
C ARG A 504 65.59 -19.13 70.50
N ASN A 505 65.52 -20.46 70.50
CA ASN A 505 65.15 -21.25 69.33
C ASN A 505 63.67 -21.05 68.94
N ASN A 506 62.76 -21.00 69.92
CA ASN A 506 61.36 -20.67 69.69
C ASN A 506 61.18 -19.23 69.18
N MET A 507 61.97 -18.29 69.72
CA MET A 507 61.99 -16.90 69.25
C MET A 507 62.50 -16.80 67.81
N ASN A 508 63.56 -17.54 67.46
CA ASN A 508 64.08 -17.59 66.09
C ASN A 508 63.07 -18.18 65.10
N LEU A 509 62.32 -19.21 65.49
CA LEU A 509 61.22 -19.74 64.67
C LEU A 509 60.11 -18.70 64.49
N ALA A 510 59.67 -18.07 65.59
CA ALA A 510 58.64 -17.04 65.53
C ALA A 510 59.06 -15.89 64.62
N LEU A 511 60.33 -15.46 64.71
CA LEU A 511 60.93 -14.48 63.82
C LEU A 511 61.00 -14.96 62.36
N GLY A 512 61.29 -16.24 62.12
CA GLY A 512 61.33 -16.81 60.76
C GLY A 512 59.95 -16.86 60.08
N ILE A 513 58.91 -17.24 60.82
CA ILE A 513 57.52 -17.24 60.32
C ILE A 513 57.03 -15.80 60.15
N ALA A 514 57.25 -14.94 61.15
CA ALA A 514 56.90 -13.52 61.07
C ALA A 514 57.62 -12.84 59.90
N GLY A 515 58.89 -13.17 59.67
CA GLY A 515 59.67 -12.68 58.53
C GLY A 515 59.08 -13.08 57.19
N LEU A 516 58.68 -14.35 57.02
CA LEU A 516 58.04 -14.82 55.79
C LEU A 516 56.72 -14.09 55.52
N VAL A 517 55.87 -13.95 56.54
CA VAL A 517 54.58 -13.24 56.44
C VAL A 517 54.80 -11.76 56.14
N LEU A 518 55.75 -11.12 56.83
CA LEU A 518 56.06 -9.70 56.65
C LEU A 518 56.61 -9.43 55.25
N ILE A 519 57.49 -10.29 54.72
CA ILE A 519 57.99 -10.19 53.34
C ILE A 519 56.86 -10.39 52.34
N GLY A 520 55.98 -11.36 52.56
CA GLY A 520 54.78 -11.56 51.73
C GLY A 520 53.85 -10.34 51.72
N LEU A 521 53.63 -9.72 52.89
CA LEU A 521 52.82 -8.51 53.02
C LEU A 521 53.50 -7.30 52.36
N LEU A 522 54.79 -7.08 52.59
CA LEU A 522 55.55 -6.00 51.94
C LEU A 522 55.54 -6.16 50.41
N TRP A 523 55.67 -7.39 49.91
CA TRP A 523 55.61 -7.66 48.49
C TRP A 523 54.19 -7.46 47.92
N ALA A 524 53.15 -7.83 48.66
CA ALA A 524 51.76 -7.54 48.28
C ALA A 524 51.47 -6.03 48.23
N ILE A 525 51.97 -5.27 49.21
CA ILE A 525 51.87 -3.81 49.27
C ILE A 525 52.65 -3.17 48.12
N TRP A 526 53.89 -3.61 47.88
CA TRP A 526 54.70 -3.14 46.76
C TRP A 526 54.02 -3.42 45.43
N ALA A 527 53.52 -4.64 45.21
CA ALA A 527 52.77 -5.01 44.02
C ALA A 527 51.47 -4.21 43.84
N HIS A 528 50.86 -3.75 44.93
CA HIS A 528 49.70 -2.85 44.90
C HIS A 528 50.07 -1.41 44.56
N PHE A 529 51.22 -0.91 45.04
CA PHE A 529 51.68 0.47 44.77
C PHE A 529 52.30 0.63 43.39
N THR A 530 53.08 -0.35 42.90
CA THR A 530 53.56 -0.37 41.50
C THR A 530 52.42 -0.46 40.47
N ARG A 531 51.20 -0.73 40.96
CA ARG A 531 49.96 -0.84 40.18
C ARG A 531 49.27 0.49 39.90
N GLN A 532 49.68 1.56 40.56
CA GLN A 532 49.21 2.91 40.27
C GLN A 532 50.29 3.64 39.45
N PRO A 533 50.47 3.34 38.15
CA PRO A 533 51.01 4.37 37.28
C PRO A 533 49.99 5.53 37.31
N GLY A 534 50.52 6.75 37.46
CA GLY A 534 49.76 7.95 37.74
C GLY A 534 48.61 8.23 36.78
N VAL A 535 47.73 9.09 37.29
CA VAL A 535 46.84 10.01 36.57
C VAL A 535 47.28 10.31 35.15
#